data_AF-A0A2H9MFP2-F1
#
_entry.id   AF-A0A2H9MFP2-F1
#
_cell.length_a   1.000
_cell.length_b   1.000
_cell.length_c   1.000
_cell.angle_alpha   90.00
_cell.angle_beta   90.00
_cell.angle_gamma   90.00
#
_symmetry.space_group_name_H-M   'P 1'
#
loop_
_entity.id
_entity.type
_entity.pdbx_description
1 polymer ?
#
loop_
_entity_poly.entity_id
_entity_poly.type
_entity_poly.pdbx_seq_one_letter_code
_entity_poly.pdbx_strand_id
1 'polypeptide(L)'
;MLNVKYPECDNGMMINILKCRKLCLFLFTLLIFALITPEFASAYDGNDYDYHRHTTLEPGEYKAYDASGYYGGYVRRGNKIKAEITVLLGDEIDVYLLDEDQYEDYLEDANNTNVSKAFTYIEEGSKQNTKQFSYTYDVKYDGKYYIVIDNRNNSQPDDALPTGDVDVEVKYSEIWAGYGGLFYPEISFEVILICATIFIILIVIIIV
;
A
#
# COMPACT_ATOMS: atom_id res chain seq x y z
N MET A 1 82.36 30.33 18.27
CA MET A 1 81.10 29.67 18.70
C MET A 1 79.96 30.30 17.91
N LEU A 2 79.44 29.61 16.90
CA LEU A 2 78.30 30.07 16.11
C LEU A 2 77.01 29.54 16.74
N ASN A 3 76.17 30.44 17.22
CA ASN A 3 74.82 30.16 17.71
C ASN A 3 73.90 29.96 16.50
N VAL A 4 73.53 28.72 16.21
CA VAL A 4 72.53 28.40 15.19
C VAL A 4 71.16 28.49 15.83
N LYS A 5 70.39 29.53 15.49
CA LYS A 5 68.95 29.58 15.74
C LYS A 5 68.25 28.69 14.73
N TYR A 6 67.50 27.70 15.21
CA TYR A 6 66.58 26.94 14.37
C TYR A 6 65.33 27.79 14.07
N PRO A 7 64.82 27.76 12.82
CA PRO A 7 63.59 28.47 12.49
C PRO A 7 62.40 27.80 13.18
N GLU A 8 61.57 28.62 13.81
CA GLU A 8 60.27 28.21 14.37
C GLU A 8 59.40 27.67 13.23
N CYS A 9 58.96 26.42 13.36
CA CYS A 9 57.99 25.84 12.45
C CYS A 9 56.68 26.64 12.52
N ASP A 10 56.28 27.16 11.37
CA ASP A 10 55.13 28.03 11.18
C ASP A 10 53.81 27.29 11.50
N ASN A 11 53.18 27.66 12.60
CA ASN A 11 51.90 27.11 13.08
C ASN A 11 50.75 27.30 12.07
N GLY A 12 50.89 28.16 11.06
CA GLY A 12 49.88 28.39 10.02
C GLY A 12 49.68 27.20 9.08
N MET A 13 50.74 26.43 8.79
CA MET A 13 50.69 25.37 7.79
C MET A 13 50.03 24.08 8.32
N MET A 14 50.18 23.77 9.61
CA MET A 14 49.49 22.63 10.25
C MET A 14 47.97 22.85 10.36
N ILE A 15 47.51 24.08 10.62
CA ILE A 15 46.08 24.39 10.78
C ILE A 15 45.32 24.17 9.46
N ASN A 16 45.93 24.49 8.31
CA ASN A 16 45.31 24.28 7.00
C ASN A 16 45.20 22.79 6.63
N ILE A 17 46.18 21.97 7.02
CA ILE A 17 46.14 20.52 6.78
C ILE A 17 45.07 19.85 7.65
N LEU A 18 44.92 20.26 8.92
CA LEU A 18 43.85 19.74 9.79
C LEU A 18 42.45 20.12 9.28
N LYS A 19 42.26 21.33 8.78
CA LYS A 19 40.98 21.76 8.17
C LYS A 19 40.66 20.97 6.90
N CYS A 20 41.66 20.71 6.07
CA CYS A 20 41.50 19.94 4.83
C CYS A 20 41.16 18.47 5.11
N ARG A 21 41.77 17.85 6.13
CA ARG A 21 41.44 16.47 6.57
C ARG A 21 40.03 16.35 7.11
N LYS A 22 39.56 17.33 7.91
CA LYS A 22 38.18 17.36 8.44
C LYS A 22 37.14 17.50 7.32
N LEU A 23 37.43 18.33 6.31
CA LEU A 23 36.56 18.52 5.16
C LEU A 23 36.50 17.27 4.27
N CYS A 24 37.65 16.62 4.00
CA CYS A 24 37.69 15.39 3.22
C CYS A 24 36.94 14.24 3.91
N LEU A 25 37.05 14.12 5.24
CA LEU A 25 36.35 13.09 5.99
C LEU A 25 34.82 13.29 5.94
N PHE A 26 34.36 14.54 6.05
CA PHE A 26 32.94 14.91 5.95
C PHE A 26 32.36 14.65 4.55
N LEU A 27 33.12 14.96 3.49
CA LEU A 27 32.70 14.67 2.12
C LEU A 27 32.67 13.17 1.84
N PHE A 28 33.59 12.39 2.42
CA PHE A 28 33.63 10.94 2.27
C PHE A 28 32.45 10.25 2.98
N THR A 29 32.06 10.71 4.17
CA THR A 29 30.84 10.20 4.84
C THR A 29 29.57 10.55 4.06
N LEU A 30 29.45 11.76 3.52
CA LEU A 30 28.34 12.12 2.64
C LEU A 30 28.27 11.24 1.39
N LEU A 31 29.41 10.92 0.79
CA LEU A 31 29.49 10.02 -0.38
C LEU A 31 29.07 8.59 -0.02
N ILE A 32 29.50 8.07 1.13
CA ILE A 32 29.08 6.75 1.63
C ILE A 32 27.56 6.72 1.86
N PHE A 33 26.99 7.75 2.51
CA PHE A 33 25.53 7.86 2.67
C PHE A 33 24.80 7.92 1.33
N ALA A 34 25.32 8.63 0.33
CA ALA A 34 24.72 8.72 -0.99
C ALA A 34 24.85 7.41 -1.81
N LEU A 35 25.83 6.56 -1.52
CA LEU A 35 26.06 5.29 -2.21
C LEU A 35 25.27 4.11 -1.61
N ILE A 36 24.86 4.18 -0.34
CA ILE A 36 24.09 3.11 0.32
C ILE A 36 22.57 3.28 0.11
N THR A 37 22.10 4.46 -0.33
CA THR A 37 20.66 4.74 -0.46
C THR A 37 19.90 4.07 -1.61
N PRO A 38 20.48 3.68 -2.77
CA PRO A 38 19.67 3.20 -3.88
C PRO A 38 19.24 1.72 -3.77
N GLU A 39 19.84 0.91 -2.88
CA GLU A 39 19.54 -0.53 -2.82
C GLU A 39 18.32 -0.91 -1.98
N PHE A 40 17.74 0.02 -1.21
CA PHE A 40 16.52 -0.24 -0.43
C PHE A 40 15.21 0.07 -1.17
N ALA A 41 15.30 0.47 -2.45
CA ALA A 41 14.15 0.73 -3.30
C ALA A 41 13.73 -0.49 -4.14
N SER A 42 14.05 -1.73 -3.71
CA SER A 42 13.35 -2.88 -4.27
C SER A 42 11.94 -2.86 -3.71
N ALA A 43 10.96 -2.47 -4.54
CA ALA A 43 9.55 -2.68 -4.27
C ALA A 43 9.39 -4.13 -3.80
N TYR A 44 9.14 -4.31 -2.50
CA TYR A 44 8.71 -5.58 -1.97
C TYR A 44 7.35 -5.85 -2.61
N ASP A 45 7.33 -6.69 -3.64
CA ASP A 45 6.13 -7.19 -4.28
C ASP A 45 5.44 -8.07 -3.25
N GLY A 46 4.64 -7.42 -2.41
CA GLY A 46 4.03 -8.02 -1.23
C GLY A 46 3.14 -9.18 -1.67
N ASN A 47 3.31 -10.32 -1.00
CA ASN A 47 2.57 -11.55 -1.19
C ASN A 47 1.13 -11.29 -1.68
N ASP A 48 0.86 -11.67 -2.93
CA ASP A 48 -0.47 -11.70 -3.53
C ASP A 48 -1.30 -12.73 -2.76
N TYR A 49 -2.10 -12.27 -1.80
CA TYR A 49 -3.05 -13.14 -1.12
C TYR A 49 -4.21 -13.40 -2.07
N ASP A 50 -4.07 -14.46 -2.86
CA ASP A 50 -5.06 -14.84 -3.86
C ASP A 50 -6.18 -15.65 -3.17
N TYR A 51 -7.28 -14.97 -2.85
CA TYR A 51 -8.47 -15.58 -2.28
C TYR A 51 -9.32 -16.15 -3.40
N HIS A 52 -9.48 -17.48 -3.42
CA HIS A 52 -10.39 -18.15 -4.35
C HIS A 52 -11.65 -18.58 -3.60
N ARG A 53 -12.81 -18.16 -4.11
CA ARG A 53 -14.11 -18.45 -3.54
C ARG A 53 -15.05 -18.92 -4.63
N HIS A 54 -15.94 -19.82 -4.24
CA HIS A 54 -16.99 -20.37 -5.08
C HIS A 54 -18.28 -20.31 -4.27
N THR A 55 -19.34 -19.76 -4.85
CA THR A 55 -20.65 -19.67 -4.22
C THR A 55 -21.74 -19.85 -5.25
N THR A 56 -22.84 -20.46 -4.84
CA THR A 56 -24.10 -20.44 -5.58
C THR A 56 -25.05 -19.46 -4.88
N LEU A 57 -25.79 -18.67 -5.66
CA LEU A 57 -26.75 -17.68 -5.18
C LEU A 57 -28.13 -18.00 -5.74
N GLU A 58 -29.12 -18.16 -4.85
CA GLU A 58 -30.52 -18.24 -5.25
C GLU A 58 -31.05 -16.85 -5.69
N PRO A 59 -32.15 -16.78 -6.46
CA PRO A 59 -32.82 -15.51 -6.76
C PRO A 59 -33.18 -14.77 -5.47
N GLY A 60 -32.74 -13.53 -5.34
CA GLY A 60 -32.97 -12.74 -4.12
C GLY A 60 -31.83 -12.82 -3.10
N GLU A 61 -30.73 -13.53 -3.41
CA GLU A 61 -29.55 -13.60 -2.55
C GLU A 61 -28.38 -12.75 -3.06
N TYR A 62 -27.50 -12.41 -2.13
CA TYR A 62 -26.20 -11.81 -2.44
C TYR A 62 -25.11 -12.43 -1.56
N LYS A 63 -23.86 -12.26 -1.96
CA LYS A 63 -22.69 -12.58 -1.15
C LYS A 63 -21.71 -11.42 -1.12
N ALA A 64 -21.31 -11.02 0.08
CA ALA A 64 -20.22 -10.07 0.28
C ALA A 64 -18.93 -10.79 0.68
N TYR A 65 -17.82 -10.34 0.11
CA TYR A 65 -16.46 -10.75 0.46
C TYR A 65 -15.71 -9.55 1.00
N ASP A 66 -15.17 -9.68 2.21
CA ASP A 66 -14.26 -8.68 2.76
C ASP A 66 -12.96 -8.70 1.94
N ALA A 67 -12.70 -7.60 1.25
CA ALA A 67 -11.50 -7.39 0.44
C ALA A 67 -10.35 -6.79 1.25
N SER A 68 -10.51 -6.63 2.56
CA SER A 68 -9.64 -5.83 3.40
C SER A 68 -8.44 -6.57 4.01
N GLY A 69 -8.01 -7.66 3.38
CA GLY A 69 -6.79 -8.39 3.72
C GLY A 69 -6.78 -9.08 5.10
N TYR A 70 -5.71 -9.83 5.39
CA TYR A 70 -5.59 -10.68 6.59
C TYR A 70 -5.30 -9.90 7.89
N TYR A 71 -4.74 -8.69 7.80
CA TYR A 71 -4.26 -7.92 8.96
C TYR A 71 -5.27 -6.86 9.43
N GLY A 72 -6.41 -7.32 9.93
CA GLY A 72 -7.35 -6.47 10.70
C GLY A 72 -8.43 -5.80 9.87
N GLY A 73 -8.70 -6.30 8.66
CA GLY A 73 -9.82 -5.85 7.83
C GLY A 73 -9.69 -4.39 7.43
N TYR A 74 -8.54 -3.99 6.88
CA TYR A 74 -8.28 -2.60 6.49
C TYR A 74 -7.30 -2.51 5.31
N VAL A 75 -7.69 -1.82 4.24
CA VAL A 75 -6.82 -1.53 3.09
C VAL A 75 -6.31 -0.10 3.18
N ARG A 76 -5.00 0.09 2.98
CA ARG A 76 -4.38 1.42 3.01
C ARG A 76 -4.46 2.12 1.65
N ARG A 77 -4.58 3.43 1.66
CA ARG A 77 -4.47 4.28 0.48
C ARG A 77 -3.16 4.01 -0.24
N GLY A 78 -3.26 3.90 -1.56
CA GLY A 78 -2.14 3.58 -2.44
C GLY A 78 -1.99 2.09 -2.73
N ASN A 79 -2.54 1.20 -1.88
CA ASN A 79 -2.67 -0.22 -2.24
C ASN A 79 -3.71 -0.41 -3.35
N LYS A 80 -3.75 -1.60 -3.92
CA LYS A 80 -4.75 -1.95 -4.93
C LYS A 80 -5.58 -3.15 -4.50
N ILE A 81 -6.85 -3.14 -4.90
CA ILE A 81 -7.73 -4.30 -4.82
C ILE A 81 -7.87 -4.84 -6.24
N LYS A 82 -7.55 -6.11 -6.43
CA LYS A 82 -7.73 -6.81 -7.70
C LYS A 82 -8.80 -7.88 -7.52
N ALA A 83 -9.71 -8.00 -8.48
CA ALA A 83 -10.67 -9.09 -8.49
C ALA A 83 -10.95 -9.58 -9.92
N GLU A 84 -11.28 -10.86 -10.02
CA GLU A 84 -11.78 -11.55 -11.21
C GLU A 84 -13.00 -12.38 -10.80
N ILE A 85 -14.15 -12.06 -11.40
CA ILE A 85 -15.44 -12.66 -11.13
C ILE A 85 -15.88 -13.36 -12.40
N THR A 86 -16.29 -14.63 -12.28
CA THR A 86 -16.81 -15.43 -13.41
C THR A 86 -18.05 -16.19 -12.98
N VAL A 87 -19.15 -15.98 -13.71
CA VAL A 87 -20.34 -16.83 -13.63
C VAL A 87 -20.08 -18.13 -14.36
N LEU A 88 -20.10 -19.24 -13.64
CA LEU A 88 -19.88 -20.59 -14.17
C LEU A 88 -21.18 -21.17 -14.74
N LEU A 89 -22.31 -20.92 -14.08
CA LEU A 89 -23.65 -21.38 -14.44
C LEU A 89 -24.70 -20.33 -14.06
N GLY A 90 -25.80 -20.27 -14.81
CA GLY A 90 -26.88 -19.30 -14.58
C GLY A 90 -26.76 -18.04 -15.45
N ASP A 91 -27.57 -17.05 -15.11
CA ASP A 91 -27.65 -15.77 -15.80
C ASP A 91 -26.63 -14.75 -15.26
N GLU A 92 -26.62 -13.57 -15.87
CA GLU A 92 -25.79 -12.44 -15.45
C GLU A 92 -26.07 -12.02 -13.99
N ILE A 93 -25.05 -11.46 -13.34
CA ILE A 93 -25.11 -10.91 -11.98
C ILE A 93 -24.67 -9.45 -11.96
N ASP A 94 -24.88 -8.81 -10.83
CA ASP A 94 -24.30 -7.51 -10.52
C ASP A 94 -23.11 -7.67 -9.56
N VAL A 95 -22.04 -6.93 -9.84
CA VAL A 95 -20.83 -6.90 -9.03
C VAL A 95 -20.62 -5.48 -8.54
N TYR A 96 -20.47 -5.32 -7.23
CA TYR A 96 -20.23 -4.03 -6.60
C TYR A 96 -18.95 -4.05 -5.77
N LEU A 97 -18.12 -3.02 -5.94
CA LEU A 97 -17.07 -2.67 -4.99
C LEU A 97 -17.57 -1.52 -4.13
N LEU A 98 -17.55 -1.70 -2.83
CA LEU A 98 -18.09 -0.77 -1.84
C LEU A 98 -17.03 -0.49 -0.78
N ASP A 99 -16.93 0.74 -0.29
CA ASP A 99 -16.30 1.01 1.00
C ASP A 99 -17.25 0.68 2.17
N GLU A 100 -16.82 0.90 3.42
CA GLU A 100 -17.59 0.58 4.61
C GLU A 100 -18.95 1.33 4.67
N ASP A 101 -18.95 2.64 4.41
CA ASP A 101 -20.16 3.46 4.46
C ASP A 101 -21.14 3.07 3.34
N GLN A 102 -20.61 2.83 2.13
CA GLN A 102 -21.40 2.37 0.98
C GLN A 102 -21.97 0.97 1.18
N TYR A 103 -21.25 0.09 1.88
CA TYR A 103 -21.73 -1.23 2.20
C TYR A 103 -22.86 -1.18 3.25
N GLU A 104 -22.81 -0.27 4.21
CA GLU A 104 -23.94 -0.03 5.12
C GLU A 104 -25.19 0.44 4.36
N ASP A 105 -25.05 1.40 3.44
CA ASP A 105 -26.15 1.85 2.55
C ASP A 105 -26.71 0.69 1.72
N TYR A 106 -25.85 -0.19 1.18
CA TYR A 106 -26.26 -1.39 0.47
C TYR A 106 -27.04 -2.35 1.37
N LEU A 107 -26.62 -2.55 2.63
CA LEU A 107 -27.33 -3.40 3.58
C LEU A 107 -28.70 -2.82 3.96
N GLU A 108 -28.85 -1.51 4.00
CA GLU A 108 -30.16 -0.89 4.22
C GLU A 108 -31.12 -1.16 3.06
N ASP A 109 -30.66 -0.99 1.81
CA ASP A 109 -31.42 -1.35 0.60
C ASP A 109 -31.76 -2.85 0.60
N ALA A 110 -30.78 -3.68 0.95
CA ALA A 110 -30.92 -5.13 1.00
C ALA A 110 -31.99 -5.64 1.95
N ASN A 111 -32.18 -4.96 3.07
CA ASN A 111 -33.07 -5.39 4.13
C ASN A 111 -34.45 -4.73 4.06
N ASN A 112 -34.66 -3.77 3.15
CA ASN A 112 -35.87 -2.97 3.14
C ASN A 112 -36.62 -3.11 1.82
N THR A 113 -37.77 -3.77 1.88
CA THR A 113 -38.66 -4.08 0.76
C THR A 113 -39.37 -2.86 0.16
N ASN A 114 -39.16 -1.64 0.69
CA ASN A 114 -39.82 -0.41 0.27
C ASN A 114 -38.85 0.74 -0.07
N VAL A 115 -37.56 0.46 -0.31
CA VAL A 115 -36.59 1.52 -0.60
C VAL A 115 -36.66 1.92 -2.06
N SER A 116 -36.70 3.23 -2.29
CA SER A 116 -36.63 3.90 -3.60
C SER A 116 -35.31 4.64 -3.78
N LYS A 117 -34.36 4.43 -2.85
CA LYS A 117 -33.08 5.12 -2.80
C LYS A 117 -31.98 4.14 -3.22
N ALA A 118 -31.47 4.34 -4.43
CA ALA A 118 -30.25 3.68 -4.88
C ALA A 118 -29.09 4.00 -3.92
N PHE A 119 -28.32 2.96 -3.56
CA PHE A 119 -27.05 3.11 -2.86
C PHE A 119 -25.96 3.58 -3.82
N THR A 120 -24.85 4.07 -3.30
CA THR A 120 -23.67 4.43 -4.12
C THR A 120 -22.62 3.35 -4.06
N TYR A 121 -21.80 3.25 -5.10
CA TYR A 121 -20.74 2.26 -5.21
C TYR A 121 -19.52 2.84 -5.95
N ILE A 122 -18.40 2.15 -5.87
CA ILE A 122 -17.16 2.53 -6.58
C ILE A 122 -17.27 2.02 -8.01
N GLU A 123 -17.50 2.93 -8.96
CA GLU A 123 -17.74 2.61 -10.37
C GLU A 123 -16.60 1.77 -10.99
N GLU A 124 -15.34 2.08 -10.67
CA GLU A 124 -14.19 1.37 -11.28
C GLU A 124 -14.08 -0.10 -10.86
N GLY A 125 -14.68 -0.47 -9.73
CA GLY A 125 -14.72 -1.84 -9.21
C GLY A 125 -16.10 -2.49 -9.31
N SER A 126 -17.04 -1.87 -10.04
CA SER A 126 -18.42 -2.33 -10.14
C SER A 126 -18.85 -2.54 -11.58
N LYS A 127 -19.73 -3.51 -11.80
CA LYS A 127 -20.31 -3.81 -13.10
C LYS A 127 -21.63 -4.55 -12.93
N GLN A 128 -22.70 -3.98 -13.46
CA GLN A 128 -24.00 -4.61 -13.56
C GLN A 128 -24.10 -5.54 -14.77
N ASN A 129 -25.02 -6.50 -14.68
CA ASN A 129 -25.44 -7.39 -15.75
C ASN A 129 -24.25 -8.02 -16.49
N THR A 130 -23.42 -8.75 -15.75
CA THR A 130 -22.20 -9.37 -16.28
C THR A 130 -22.08 -10.86 -15.96
N LYS A 131 -21.48 -11.62 -16.90
CA LYS A 131 -21.02 -13.00 -16.67
C LYS A 131 -19.54 -13.07 -16.31
N GLN A 132 -18.76 -12.04 -16.64
CA GLN A 132 -17.34 -11.99 -16.36
C GLN A 132 -16.90 -10.55 -16.14
N PHE A 133 -16.20 -10.29 -15.05
CA PHE A 133 -15.69 -8.97 -14.74
C PHE A 133 -14.36 -9.06 -14.02
N SER A 134 -13.39 -8.26 -14.45
CA SER A 134 -12.09 -8.17 -13.80
C SER A 134 -11.71 -6.70 -13.65
N TYR A 135 -11.20 -6.33 -12.49
CA TYR A 135 -10.77 -4.96 -12.23
C TYR A 135 -9.52 -4.91 -11.36
N THR A 136 -8.90 -3.73 -11.35
CA THR A 136 -7.87 -3.35 -10.40
C THR A 136 -8.18 -1.93 -9.95
N TYR A 137 -8.53 -1.77 -8.69
CA TYR A 137 -8.90 -0.50 -8.09
C TYR A 137 -7.76 0.06 -7.24
N ASP A 138 -7.36 1.30 -7.50
CA ASP A 138 -6.38 2.03 -6.68
C ASP A 138 -7.07 2.67 -5.48
N VAL A 139 -6.78 2.18 -4.27
CA VAL A 139 -7.43 2.62 -3.03
C VAL A 139 -7.13 4.10 -2.75
N LYS A 140 -8.20 4.91 -2.72
CA LYS A 140 -8.11 6.37 -2.54
C LYS A 140 -8.07 6.81 -1.09
N TYR A 141 -8.75 6.06 -0.24
CA TYR A 141 -8.86 6.30 1.20
C TYR A 141 -8.63 5.01 1.95
N ASP A 142 -7.91 5.14 3.05
CA ASP A 142 -7.74 4.01 3.95
C ASP A 142 -9.11 3.59 4.51
N GLY A 143 -9.41 2.29 4.54
CA GLY A 143 -10.72 1.82 5.00
C GLY A 143 -10.98 0.35 4.74
N LYS A 144 -12.19 -0.10 5.04
CA LYS A 144 -12.67 -1.43 4.65
C LYS A 144 -13.34 -1.39 3.30
N TYR A 145 -13.18 -2.47 2.55
CA TYR A 145 -13.79 -2.62 1.24
C TYR A 145 -14.45 -3.99 1.11
N TYR A 146 -15.57 -4.01 0.40
CA TYR A 146 -16.40 -5.18 0.20
C TYR A 146 -16.65 -5.40 -1.28
N ILE A 147 -16.44 -6.64 -1.73
CA ILE A 147 -16.85 -7.10 -3.06
C ILE A 147 -18.18 -7.81 -2.87
N VAL A 148 -19.24 -7.26 -3.45
CA VAL A 148 -20.58 -7.81 -3.40
C VAL A 148 -20.91 -8.44 -4.74
N ILE A 149 -21.35 -9.69 -4.69
CA ILE A 149 -21.95 -10.43 -5.80
C ILE A 149 -23.45 -10.48 -5.53
N ASP A 150 -24.23 -9.83 -6.38
CA ASP A 150 -25.66 -9.63 -6.17
C ASP A 150 -26.47 -10.38 -7.25
N ASN A 151 -27.42 -11.22 -6.81
CA ASN A 151 -28.42 -11.90 -7.64
C ASN A 151 -29.83 -11.49 -7.18
N ARG A 152 -30.01 -10.21 -6.84
CA ARG A 152 -31.27 -9.63 -6.37
C ARG A 152 -31.81 -8.64 -7.36
N ASN A 153 -33.13 -8.48 -7.31
CA ASN A 153 -33.78 -7.33 -7.92
C ASN A 153 -33.71 -6.16 -6.93
N ASN A 154 -32.65 -5.37 -7.01
CA ASN A 154 -32.41 -4.21 -6.14
C ASN A 154 -32.95 -2.90 -6.78
N SER A 155 -32.70 -1.76 -6.14
CA SER A 155 -33.22 -0.45 -6.56
C SER A 155 -32.50 0.21 -7.74
N GLN A 156 -31.48 -0.43 -8.31
CA GLN A 156 -30.62 0.16 -9.33
C GLN A 156 -31.19 -0.06 -10.74
N PRO A 157 -31.04 0.92 -11.67
CA PRO A 157 -31.77 0.92 -12.95
C PRO A 157 -31.26 -0.08 -13.99
N ASP A 158 -30.00 -0.51 -13.88
CA ASP A 158 -29.33 -1.41 -14.83
C ASP A 158 -29.14 -2.83 -14.26
N ASP A 159 -29.93 -3.14 -13.22
CA ASP A 159 -30.19 -4.43 -12.56
C ASP A 159 -30.02 -5.68 -13.44
N ALA A 160 -29.15 -6.64 -13.11
CA ALA A 160 -29.39 -8.00 -13.56
C ALA A 160 -30.73 -8.48 -12.94
N LEU A 161 -31.66 -8.93 -13.77
CA LEU A 161 -32.91 -9.49 -13.28
C LEU A 161 -32.69 -10.95 -12.87
N PRO A 162 -32.89 -11.33 -11.60
CA PRO A 162 -32.67 -12.71 -11.17
C PRO A 162 -33.75 -13.64 -11.74
N THR A 163 -33.33 -14.60 -12.56
CA THR A 163 -34.19 -15.58 -13.24
C THR A 163 -34.06 -17.00 -12.68
N GLY A 164 -33.00 -17.26 -11.92
CA GLY A 164 -32.65 -18.57 -11.38
C GLY A 164 -31.35 -18.54 -10.57
N ASP A 165 -30.91 -19.72 -10.15
CA ASP A 165 -29.68 -19.88 -9.38
C ASP A 165 -28.46 -19.54 -10.25
N VAL A 166 -27.49 -18.85 -9.66
CA VAL A 166 -26.24 -18.49 -10.31
C VAL A 166 -25.05 -19.06 -9.55
N ASP A 167 -24.15 -19.73 -10.25
CA ASP A 167 -22.91 -20.27 -9.69
C ASP A 167 -21.72 -19.39 -10.08
N VAL A 168 -20.98 -18.88 -9.09
CA VAL A 168 -19.99 -17.81 -9.28
C VAL A 168 -18.65 -18.17 -8.65
N GLU A 169 -17.58 -18.03 -9.44
CA GLU A 169 -16.20 -18.02 -8.97
C GLU A 169 -15.72 -16.57 -8.76
N VAL A 170 -15.13 -16.30 -7.60
CA VAL A 170 -14.55 -15.00 -7.25
C VAL A 170 -13.10 -15.21 -6.82
N LYS A 171 -12.18 -14.60 -7.56
CA LYS A 171 -10.77 -14.50 -7.22
C LYS A 171 -10.47 -13.05 -6.87
N TYR A 172 -9.85 -12.80 -5.72
CA TYR A 172 -9.50 -11.44 -5.34
C TYR A 172 -8.26 -11.40 -4.47
N SER A 173 -7.55 -10.27 -4.55
CA SER A 173 -6.36 -10.04 -3.77
C SER A 173 -6.13 -8.57 -3.45
N GLU A 174 -5.42 -8.34 -2.36
CA GLU A 174 -4.86 -7.03 -2.04
C GLU A 174 -3.42 -6.99 -2.55
N ILE A 175 -3.16 -6.10 -3.50
CA ILE A 175 -1.80 -5.84 -3.97
C ILE A 175 -1.25 -4.70 -3.12
N TRP A 176 -0.32 -5.05 -2.25
CA TRP A 176 0.42 -4.09 -1.46
C TRP A 176 1.28 -3.26 -2.41
N ALA A 177 1.00 -1.96 -2.50
CA ALA A 177 1.94 -1.02 -3.10
C ALA A 177 3.05 -0.79 -2.08
N GLY A 178 3.90 -1.80 -1.88
CA GLY A 178 4.90 -1.84 -0.81
C GLY A 178 5.59 -0.49 -0.69
N TYR A 179 5.46 0.16 0.48
CA TYR A 179 5.87 1.53 0.82
C TYR A 179 6.49 2.34 -0.33
N GLY A 180 5.69 2.61 -1.35
CA GLY A 180 6.10 3.31 -2.56
C GLY A 180 6.09 4.81 -2.35
N GLY A 181 7.01 5.31 -1.51
CA GLY A 181 7.61 6.64 -1.73
C GLY A 181 6.82 7.88 -1.31
N LEU A 182 6.52 8.04 -0.02
CA LEU A 182 6.61 9.36 0.64
C LEU A 182 7.13 9.21 2.09
N PHE A 183 8.45 9.34 2.23
CA PHE A 183 9.18 9.81 3.42
C PHE A 183 8.75 9.29 4.81
N TYR A 184 9.16 8.08 5.15
CA TYR A 184 10.12 7.82 6.23
C TYR A 184 10.87 6.57 5.79
N PRO A 185 12.20 6.60 5.55
CA PRO A 185 12.92 5.35 5.71
C PRO A 185 12.60 4.91 7.14
N GLU A 186 12.05 3.72 7.33
CA GLU A 186 12.20 3.03 8.60
C GLU A 186 13.71 2.83 8.75
N ILE A 187 14.41 3.90 9.17
CA ILE A 187 15.75 3.79 9.70
C ILE A 187 15.51 2.90 10.91
N SER A 188 15.82 1.61 10.77
CA SER A 188 15.67 0.69 11.87
C SER A 188 16.38 1.31 13.06
N PHE A 189 15.84 1.14 14.26
CA PHE A 189 16.44 1.70 15.46
C PHE A 189 17.93 1.31 15.56
N GLU A 190 18.31 0.15 15.01
CA GLU A 190 19.70 -0.30 14.88
C GLU A 190 20.54 0.60 13.96
N VAL A 191 20.02 1.01 12.81
CA VAL A 191 20.72 1.94 11.90
C VAL A 191 20.89 3.32 12.56
N ILE A 192 19.87 3.81 13.28
CA ILE A 192 19.99 5.07 14.07
C ILE A 192 21.10 4.94 15.11
N LEU A 193 21.13 3.83 15.85
CA LEU A 193 22.16 3.54 16.86
C LEU A 193 23.55 3.44 16.25
N ILE A 194 23.70 2.80 15.09
CA ILE A 194 25.00 2.68 14.39
C ILE A 194 25.48 4.07 13.96
N CYS A 195 24.62 4.87 13.32
CA CYS A 195 24.98 6.22 12.88
C CYS A 195 25.33 7.14 14.07
N ALA A 196 24.55 7.09 15.16
CA ALA A 196 24.83 7.84 16.39
C ALA A 196 26.17 7.42 17.02
N THR A 197 26.46 6.12 17.06
CA THR A 197 27.71 5.58 17.60
C THR A 197 28.92 6.03 16.78
N ILE A 198 28.84 5.94 15.44
CA ILE A 198 29.89 6.41 14.53
C ILE A 198 30.12 7.91 14.73
N PHE A 199 29.05 8.70 14.86
CA PHE A 199 29.15 10.14 15.08
C PHE A 199 29.87 10.49 16.38
N ILE A 200 29.55 9.80 17.48
CA ILE A 200 30.22 9.98 18.78
C ILE A 200 31.71 9.62 18.69
N ILE A 201 32.06 8.51 18.05
CA ILE A 201 33.47 8.08 17.87
C ILE A 201 34.26 9.15 17.09
N LEU A 202 33.68 9.69 16.03
CA LEU A 202 34.33 10.74 15.23
C LEU A 202 34.57 12.02 16.04
N ILE A 203 33.64 12.42 16.91
CA ILE A 203 33.81 13.57 17.81
C ILE A 203 35.00 13.34 18.76
N VAL A 204 35.08 12.15 19.37
CA VAL A 204 36.17 11.81 20.30
C VAL A 204 37.54 11.89 19.60
N ILE A 205 37.67 11.32 18.40
CA ILE A 205 38.91 11.36 17.61
C ILE A 205 39.32 12.79 17.22
N ILE A 206 38.35 13.69 17.06
CA ILE A 206 38.62 15.08 16.67
C ILE A 206 39.08 15.93 17.87
N ILE A 207 38.63 15.62 19.08
CA ILE A 207 38.90 16.38 20.30
C ILE A 207 40.23 15.95 20.95
N VAL A 208 40.53 14.66 20.93
CA VAL A 208 41.78 14.06 21.47
C VAL A 208 42.91 14.20 20.47
#